data_AF-A0A933FQM9-F1
#
_entry.id   AF-A0A933FQM9-F1
#
_cell.length_a   1.000
_cell.length_b   1.000
_cell.length_c   1.000
_cell.angle_alpha   90.00
_cell.angle_beta   90.00
_cell.angle_gamma   90.00
#
_symmetry.space_group_name_H-M   'P 1'
#
loop_
_entity.id
_entity.type
_entity.pdbx_description
1 polymer ?
#
loop_
_entity_poly.entity_id
_entity_poly.type
_entity_poly.pdbx_seq_one_letter_code
_entity_poly.pdbx_strand_id
1 'polypeptide(L)'
;METYPDDPVRSLAKQIGEVRRTGDVVIVSVHWGGNWGYKIPSAQRTLAHRLVDETELDVLHGHSSHHVKAIEVYDGCLILYGCGDFLNDYEGIEGYENFRGDLDLMYFADVDPSADRLLGLRMIPTQVRRFRVNHASEADAKWLQDLLNREGKPFGTHVKRSAENILTLQWS
;
A
#
# COMPACT_ATOMS: atom_id res chain seq x y z
N MET A 1 -23.80 20.20 -21.43
CA MET A 1 -23.70 20.10 -19.96
C MET A 1 -23.27 18.68 -19.69
N GLU A 2 -21.99 18.45 -19.44
CA GLU A 2 -21.48 17.10 -19.16
C GLU A 2 -22.08 16.65 -17.83
N THR A 3 -23.00 15.70 -17.90
CA THR A 3 -23.47 14.97 -16.72
C THR A 3 -22.30 14.11 -16.26
N TYR A 4 -21.65 14.51 -15.18
CA TYR A 4 -20.76 13.60 -14.46
C TYR A 4 -21.58 12.35 -14.13
N PRO A 5 -21.12 11.15 -14.53
CA PRO A 5 -21.85 9.94 -14.21
C PRO A 5 -21.89 9.77 -12.70
N ASP A 6 -22.80 8.91 -12.27
CA ASP A 6 -22.97 8.46 -10.90
C ASP A 6 -21.64 8.38 -10.12
N ASP A 7 -21.71 8.79 -8.86
CA ASP A 7 -20.64 8.74 -7.88
C ASP A 7 -19.81 7.43 -7.98
N PRO A 8 -18.53 7.49 -8.41
CA PRO A 8 -17.79 6.30 -8.86
C PRO A 8 -17.52 5.30 -7.75
N VAL A 9 -17.39 5.75 -6.50
CA VAL A 9 -17.25 4.86 -5.34
C VAL A 9 -18.53 4.05 -5.16
N ARG A 10 -19.69 4.70 -5.24
CA ARG A 10 -20.99 4.04 -5.11
C ARG A 10 -21.27 3.08 -6.26
N SER A 11 -20.86 3.43 -7.49
CA SER A 11 -20.94 2.52 -8.63
C SER A 11 -20.05 1.29 -8.43
N LEU A 12 -18.83 1.46 -7.91
CA LEU A 12 -17.92 0.36 -7.60
C LEU A 12 -18.47 -0.53 -6.48
N ALA A 13 -18.99 0.06 -5.40
CA ALA A 13 -19.64 -0.66 -4.31
C ALA A 13 -20.76 -1.57 -4.81
N LYS A 14 -21.61 -1.05 -5.69
CA LYS A 14 -22.69 -1.83 -6.31
C LYS A 14 -22.13 -3.02 -7.11
N GLN A 15 -21.11 -2.78 -7.94
CA GLN A 15 -20.49 -3.84 -8.74
C GLN A 15 -19.87 -4.94 -7.88
N ILE A 16 -19.19 -4.57 -6.78
CA ILE A 16 -18.64 -5.53 -5.81
C ILE A 16 -19.76 -6.35 -5.18
N GLY A 17 -20.83 -5.68 -4.70
CA GLY A 17 -21.98 -6.35 -4.08
C GLY A 17 -22.73 -7.31 -5.01
N GLU A 18 -22.72 -7.07 -6.32
CA GLU A 18 -23.34 -7.97 -7.31
C GLU A 18 -22.57 -9.28 -7.52
N VAL A 19 -21.26 -9.32 -7.21
CA VAL A 19 -20.39 -10.47 -7.50
C VAL A 19 -19.82 -11.15 -6.26
N ARG A 20 -19.72 -10.44 -5.12
CA ARG A 20 -19.12 -10.92 -3.87
C ARG A 20 -19.87 -12.12 -3.31
N ARG A 21 -19.13 -13.13 -2.85
CA ARG A 21 -19.63 -14.31 -2.13
C ARG A 21 -19.01 -14.38 -0.75
N THR A 22 -19.63 -15.17 0.13
CA THR A 22 -19.09 -15.44 1.46
C THR A 22 -17.70 -16.07 1.36
N GLY A 23 -16.72 -15.45 2.02
CA GLY A 23 -15.33 -15.92 2.03
C GLY A 23 -14.45 -15.38 0.88
N ASP A 24 -15.00 -14.55 -0.01
CA ASP A 24 -14.18 -13.84 -1.00
C ASP A 24 -13.34 -12.75 -0.32
N VAL A 25 -12.11 -12.58 -0.81
CA VAL A 25 -11.25 -11.44 -0.47
C VAL A 25 -11.37 -10.40 -1.58
N VAL A 26 -11.73 -9.17 -1.21
CA VAL A 26 -11.91 -8.05 -2.12
C VAL A 26 -10.69 -7.15 -2.08
N ILE A 27 -10.02 -7.02 -3.24
CA ILE A 27 -8.87 -6.14 -3.42
C ILE A 27 -9.24 -5.07 -4.45
N VAL A 28 -9.11 -3.80 -4.06
CA VAL A 28 -9.29 -2.67 -4.96
C VAL A 28 -7.92 -2.07 -5.27
N SER A 29 -7.58 -2.01 -6.56
CA SER A 29 -6.34 -1.37 -7.02
C SER A 29 -6.62 0.05 -7.51
N VAL A 30 -5.90 1.04 -7.00
CA VAL A 30 -6.11 2.45 -7.33
C VAL A 30 -4.80 3.12 -7.74
N HIS A 31 -4.79 3.68 -8.95
CA HIS A 31 -3.74 4.58 -9.41
C HIS A 31 -4.05 6.01 -8.94
N TRP A 32 -3.25 6.58 -8.04
CA TRP A 32 -3.57 7.86 -7.41
C TRP A 32 -2.36 8.67 -6.95
N GLY A 33 -2.61 9.93 -6.58
CA GLY A 33 -1.57 10.81 -6.06
C GLY A 33 -0.56 11.22 -7.12
N GLY A 34 0.52 11.87 -6.67
CA GLY A 34 1.65 12.21 -7.53
C GLY A 34 2.72 11.11 -7.54
N ASN A 35 3.54 11.12 -8.57
CA ASN A 35 4.61 10.15 -8.79
C ASN A 35 5.70 10.17 -7.70
N TRP A 36 5.78 11.23 -6.89
CA TRP A 36 6.81 11.39 -5.86
C TRP A 36 6.26 12.13 -4.66
N GLY A 37 6.76 11.79 -3.47
CA GLY A 37 6.41 12.47 -2.22
C GLY A 37 5.75 11.53 -1.21
N TYR A 38 6.21 11.61 0.04
CA TYR A 38 5.67 10.75 1.10
C TYR A 38 4.35 11.23 1.69
N LYS A 39 4.08 12.55 1.64
CA LYS A 39 2.82 13.11 2.13
C LYS A 39 1.64 12.44 1.44
N ILE A 40 0.66 12.04 2.24
CA ILE A 40 -0.65 11.56 1.76
C ILE A 40 -1.64 12.71 1.96
N PRO A 41 -2.14 13.34 0.89
CA PRO A 41 -3.13 14.41 0.98
C PRO A 41 -4.41 13.96 1.68
N SER A 42 -5.08 14.88 2.38
CA SER A 42 -6.36 14.59 3.06
C SER A 42 -7.40 14.02 2.10
N ALA A 43 -7.51 14.56 0.88
CA ALA A 43 -8.44 14.05 -0.13
C ALA A 43 -8.18 12.58 -0.50
N GLN A 44 -6.91 12.16 -0.55
CA GLN A 44 -6.54 10.76 -0.81
C GLN A 44 -6.96 9.86 0.36
N ARG A 45 -6.75 10.31 1.61
CA ARG A 45 -7.19 9.58 2.81
C ARG A 45 -8.71 9.47 2.87
N THR A 46 -9.42 10.57 2.60
CA THR A 46 -10.89 10.60 2.57
C THR A 46 -11.42 9.65 1.50
N LEU A 47 -10.80 9.60 0.32
CA LEU A 47 -11.18 8.63 -0.71
C LEU A 47 -10.91 7.18 -0.26
N ALA A 48 -9.77 6.93 0.38
CA ALA A 48 -9.42 5.60 0.87
C ALA A 48 -10.43 5.09 1.92
N HIS A 49 -10.72 5.90 2.94
CA HIS A 49 -11.72 5.55 3.97
C HIS A 49 -13.10 5.35 3.37
N ARG A 50 -13.50 6.24 2.44
CA ARG A 50 -14.78 6.12 1.76
C ARG A 50 -14.91 4.85 0.91
N LEU A 51 -13.81 4.41 0.27
CA LEU A 51 -13.79 3.13 -0.43
C LEU A 51 -13.97 1.96 0.54
N VAL A 52 -13.30 1.99 1.70
CA VAL A 52 -13.50 0.97 2.74
C VAL A 52 -14.95 0.96 3.23
N ASP A 53 -15.46 2.11 3.65
CA ASP A 53 -16.80 2.26 4.22
C ASP A 53 -17.93 1.86 3.27
N GLU A 54 -17.79 2.14 1.95
CA GLU A 54 -18.86 1.89 0.98
C GLU A 54 -18.74 0.54 0.27
N THR A 55 -17.55 -0.09 0.24
CA THR A 55 -17.33 -1.33 -0.53
C THR A 55 -17.00 -2.55 0.32
N GLU A 56 -16.69 -2.38 1.60
CA GLU A 56 -16.27 -3.45 2.51
C GLU A 56 -15.08 -4.26 1.94
N LEU A 57 -14.12 -3.56 1.34
CA LEU A 57 -12.92 -4.15 0.76
C LEU A 57 -11.91 -4.57 1.84
N ASP A 58 -11.14 -5.62 1.57
CA ASP A 58 -10.12 -6.12 2.51
C ASP A 58 -8.73 -5.47 2.32
N VAL A 59 -8.38 -5.17 1.06
CA VAL A 59 -7.10 -4.55 0.70
C VAL A 59 -7.27 -3.46 -0.34
N LEU A 60 -6.82 -2.25 0.00
CA LEU A 60 -6.69 -1.13 -0.93
C LEU A 60 -5.24 -1.02 -1.42
N HIS A 61 -5.01 -1.45 -2.65
CA HIS A 61 -3.71 -1.46 -3.32
C HIS A 61 -3.49 -0.15 -4.08
N GLY A 62 -2.87 0.83 -3.42
CA GLY A 62 -2.48 2.10 -4.03
C GLY A 62 -1.12 2.02 -4.74
N HIS A 63 -1.07 2.60 -5.94
CA HIS A 63 0.14 2.68 -6.76
C HIS A 63 0.20 4.01 -7.53
N SER A 64 1.34 4.29 -8.19
CA SER A 64 1.74 5.52 -8.94
C SER A 64 2.98 6.22 -8.34
N SER A 65 3.21 6.10 -7.03
CA SER A 65 4.30 6.84 -6.38
C SER A 65 5.72 6.35 -6.69
N HIS A 66 5.91 5.23 -7.41
CA HIS A 66 7.23 4.66 -7.74
C HIS A 66 8.17 4.40 -6.55
N HIS A 67 7.66 4.52 -5.33
CA HIS A 67 8.36 4.26 -4.09
C HIS A 67 7.35 3.85 -3.02
N VAL A 68 7.85 3.12 -2.02
CA VAL A 68 7.08 2.72 -0.85
C VAL A 68 6.55 3.95 -0.10
N LYS A 69 5.28 3.91 0.30
CA LYS A 69 4.62 4.93 1.14
C LYS A 69 4.07 4.31 2.44
N ALA A 70 3.43 5.14 3.25
CA ALA A 70 2.82 4.71 4.50
C ALA A 70 1.79 3.60 4.29
N ILE A 71 1.60 2.82 5.34
CA ILE A 71 0.59 1.76 5.45
C ILE A 71 -0.37 2.17 6.54
N GLU A 72 -1.67 1.98 6.32
CA GLU A 72 -2.72 2.21 7.29
C GLU A 72 -3.56 0.94 7.44
N VAL A 73 -4.03 0.68 8.65
CA VAL A 73 -5.09 -0.30 8.90
C VAL A 73 -6.30 0.49 9.37
N TYR A 74 -7.36 0.50 8.58
CA TYR A 74 -8.57 1.27 8.84
C TYR A 74 -9.76 0.33 8.81
N ASP A 75 -10.49 0.24 9.92
CA ASP A 75 -11.62 -0.68 10.11
C ASP A 75 -11.32 -2.13 9.66
N GLY A 76 -10.15 -2.64 10.05
CA GLY A 76 -9.69 -3.97 9.66
C GLY A 76 -9.12 -4.07 8.24
N CYS A 77 -9.40 -3.14 7.33
CA CYS A 77 -8.87 -3.12 5.98
C CYS A 77 -7.40 -2.68 5.92
N LEU A 78 -6.59 -3.36 5.09
CA LEU A 78 -5.22 -2.96 4.77
C LEU A 78 -5.20 -1.90 3.66
N ILE A 79 -4.69 -0.70 3.96
CA ILE A 79 -4.49 0.37 2.98
C ILE A 79 -3.00 0.55 2.70
N LEU A 80 -2.60 0.29 1.46
CA LEU A 80 -1.25 0.55 0.95
C LEU A 80 -1.28 1.81 0.09
N TYR A 81 -0.71 2.92 0.55
CA TYR A 81 -0.80 4.19 -0.18
C TYR A 81 0.12 4.29 -1.41
N GLY A 82 1.11 3.42 -1.50
CA GLY A 82 2.08 3.34 -2.58
C GLY A 82 3.01 2.15 -2.38
N CYS A 83 2.96 1.18 -3.29
CA CYS A 83 3.70 -0.08 -3.17
C CYS A 83 5.08 -0.08 -3.85
N GLY A 84 5.45 1.02 -4.50
CA GLY A 84 6.62 1.06 -5.38
C GLY A 84 6.38 0.31 -6.70
N ASP A 85 7.47 -0.04 -7.38
CA ASP A 85 7.41 -0.58 -8.74
C ASP A 85 7.69 -2.09 -8.80
N PHE A 86 8.41 -2.62 -7.82
CA PHE A 86 8.80 -4.02 -7.60
C PHE A 86 9.62 -4.70 -8.72
N LEU A 87 9.29 -4.46 -9.99
CA LEU A 87 9.93 -5.03 -11.18
C LEU A 87 10.50 -3.96 -12.11
N ASN A 88 9.85 -2.79 -12.22
CA ASN A 88 10.30 -1.76 -13.15
C ASN A 88 11.45 -0.98 -12.53
N ASP A 89 12.57 -0.88 -13.25
CA ASP A 89 13.63 0.02 -12.87
C ASP A 89 13.45 1.35 -13.60
N TYR A 90 13.06 2.38 -12.87
CA TYR A 90 13.17 3.76 -13.33
C TYR A 90 14.65 4.21 -13.46
N GLU A 91 15.54 3.31 -13.89
CA GLU A 91 16.95 3.59 -14.16
C GLU A 91 17.02 4.68 -15.25
N GLY A 92 17.48 5.88 -14.86
CA GLY A 92 17.65 7.03 -15.76
C GLY A 92 16.72 8.22 -15.52
N ILE A 93 15.75 8.14 -14.59
CA ILE A 93 15.07 9.34 -14.08
C ILE A 93 15.86 9.90 -12.89
N GLU A 94 16.50 11.05 -13.11
CA GLU A 94 17.33 11.73 -12.10
C GLU A 94 16.53 12.73 -11.27
N GLY A 95 17.03 13.05 -10.07
CA GLY A 95 16.50 14.11 -9.19
C GLY A 95 15.50 13.63 -8.12
N TYR A 96 15.26 12.31 -8.05
CA TYR A 96 14.31 11.68 -7.12
C TYR A 96 14.95 10.60 -6.24
N GLU A 97 16.28 10.55 -6.16
CA GLU A 97 17.05 9.52 -5.47
C GLU A 97 16.72 9.44 -3.97
N ASN A 98 16.30 10.56 -3.38
CA ASN A 98 15.86 10.65 -1.99
C ASN A 98 14.59 9.83 -1.68
N PHE A 99 13.83 9.46 -2.70
CA PHE A 99 12.66 8.61 -2.57
C PHE A 99 12.98 7.12 -2.55
N ARG A 100 14.22 6.75 -2.94
CA ARG A 100 14.69 5.36 -3.02
C ARG A 100 13.70 4.48 -3.79
N GLY A 101 13.33 4.89 -5.00
CA GLY A 101 12.53 4.07 -5.91
C GLY A 101 13.22 2.77 -6.35
N ASP A 102 14.50 2.60 -6.02
CA ASP A 102 15.21 1.32 -6.13
C ASP A 102 14.83 0.32 -5.03
N LEU A 103 14.20 0.76 -3.93
CA LEU A 103 13.80 -0.09 -2.81
C LEU A 103 12.30 -0.36 -2.82
N ASP A 104 11.96 -1.64 -2.74
CA ASP A 104 10.59 -2.15 -2.79
C ASP A 104 10.33 -3.19 -1.69
N LEU A 105 9.10 -3.68 -1.63
CA LEU A 105 8.67 -4.73 -0.71
C LEU A 105 7.85 -5.78 -1.47
N MET A 106 8.09 -7.06 -1.17
CA MET A 106 7.06 -8.08 -1.38
C MET A 106 6.10 -8.05 -0.19
N TYR A 107 4.79 -7.98 -0.45
CA TYR A 107 3.75 -7.89 0.60
C TYR A 107 3.03 -9.23 0.76
N PHE A 108 3.02 -9.78 1.98
CA PHE A 108 2.34 -11.01 2.34
C PHE A 108 1.30 -10.68 3.43
N ALA A 109 0.07 -10.42 3.00
CA ALA A 109 -1.05 -10.10 3.87
C ALA A 109 -1.83 -11.37 4.21
N ASP A 110 -2.07 -11.58 5.51
CA ASP A 110 -2.96 -12.61 6.03
C ASP A 110 -4.29 -11.94 6.37
N VAL A 111 -5.35 -12.29 5.64
CA VAL A 111 -6.70 -11.66 5.73
C VAL A 111 -7.72 -12.71 6.15
N ASP A 112 -8.62 -12.34 7.06
CA ASP A 112 -9.78 -13.13 7.44
C ASP A 112 -11.07 -12.47 6.93
N PRO A 113 -11.60 -12.88 5.77
CA PRO A 113 -12.80 -12.29 5.18
C PRO A 113 -14.09 -12.66 5.94
N SER A 114 -14.01 -13.54 6.96
CA SER A 114 -15.17 -13.84 7.83
C SER A 114 -15.25 -12.93 9.05
N ALA A 115 -14.14 -12.27 9.37
CA ALA A 115 -14.02 -11.32 10.48
C ALA A 115 -13.72 -9.89 9.97
N ASP A 116 -13.82 -9.67 8.66
CA ASP A 116 -13.54 -8.43 7.93
C ASP A 116 -12.29 -7.71 8.46
N ARG A 117 -11.18 -8.45 8.62
CA ARG A 117 -9.97 -7.90 9.23
C ARG A 117 -8.66 -8.50 8.71
N LEU A 118 -7.65 -7.64 8.67
CA LEU A 118 -6.25 -8.00 8.57
C LEU A 118 -5.79 -8.73 9.84
N LEU A 119 -5.21 -9.91 9.67
CA LEU A 119 -4.58 -10.67 10.76
C LEU A 119 -3.08 -10.36 10.89
N GLY A 120 -2.43 -10.05 9.77
CA GLY A 120 -1.00 -9.77 9.75
C GLY A 120 -0.52 -9.29 8.39
N LEU A 121 0.58 -8.53 8.40
CA LEU A 121 1.31 -8.17 7.20
C LEU A 121 2.80 -8.41 7.42
N ARG A 122 3.36 -9.33 6.64
CA ARG A 122 4.81 -9.55 6.51
C ARG A 122 5.28 -8.96 5.20
N MET A 123 6.44 -8.33 5.22
CA MET A 123 7.03 -7.70 4.04
C MET A 123 8.49 -8.12 3.91
N ILE A 124 8.91 -8.45 2.69
CA ILE A 124 10.29 -8.79 2.37
C ILE A 124 10.92 -7.60 1.62
N PRO A 125 11.88 -6.89 2.23
CA PRO A 125 12.66 -5.84 1.57
C PRO A 125 13.39 -6.34 0.33
N THR A 126 13.21 -5.62 -0.78
CA THR A 126 13.88 -5.87 -2.05
C THR A 126 14.55 -4.61 -2.60
N GLN A 127 15.52 -4.82 -3.47
CA GLN A 127 16.13 -3.76 -4.27
C GLN A 127 16.12 -4.15 -5.74
N VAL A 128 15.54 -3.29 -6.57
CA VAL A 128 15.66 -3.39 -8.03
C VAL A 128 16.97 -2.75 -8.45
N ARG A 129 17.82 -3.52 -9.13
CA ARG A 129 19.11 -3.04 -9.63
C ARG A 129 19.51 -3.84 -10.86
N ARG A 130 19.90 -3.16 -11.95
CA ARG A 130 20.29 -3.79 -13.22
C ARG A 130 19.21 -4.75 -13.72
N PHE A 131 17.96 -4.28 -13.82
CA PHE A 131 16.81 -5.07 -14.28
C PHE A 131 16.54 -6.36 -13.50
N ARG A 132 16.90 -6.38 -12.20
CA ARG A 132 16.73 -7.56 -11.34
C ARG A 132 16.21 -7.17 -9.97
N VAL A 133 15.25 -7.95 -9.48
CA VAL A 133 14.84 -7.92 -8.08
C VAL A 133 15.85 -8.72 -7.26
N ASN A 134 16.42 -8.06 -6.26
CA ASN A 134 17.34 -8.66 -5.30
C ASN A 134 16.77 -8.49 -3.90
N HIS A 135 17.18 -9.34 -2.95
CA HIS A 135 16.95 -9.02 -1.55
C HIS A 135 17.69 -7.73 -1.19
N ALA A 136 17.04 -6.86 -0.42
CA ALA A 136 17.68 -5.65 0.07
C ALA A 136 18.83 -6.00 1.03
N SER A 137 19.86 -5.15 1.06
CA SER A 137 20.90 -5.24 2.07
C SER A 137 20.33 -4.98 3.48
N GLU A 138 21.06 -5.33 4.54
CA GLU A 138 20.63 -4.99 5.90
C GLU A 138 20.44 -3.48 6.09
N ALA A 139 21.34 -2.67 5.51
CA ALA A 139 21.27 -1.21 5.57
C ALA A 139 20.01 -0.68 4.88
N ASP A 140 19.64 -1.25 3.73
CA ASP A 140 18.45 -0.86 2.97
C ASP A 140 17.16 -1.36 3.63
N ALA A 141 17.16 -2.57 4.18
CA ALA A 141 16.05 -3.07 4.99
C ALA A 141 15.82 -2.19 6.23
N LYS A 142 16.90 -1.74 6.88
CA LYS A 142 16.82 -0.75 7.96
C LYS A 142 16.29 0.59 7.47
N TRP A 143 16.70 1.05 6.28
CA TRP A 143 16.18 2.29 5.71
C TRP A 143 14.67 2.22 5.45
N LEU A 144 14.17 1.12 4.88
CA LEU A 144 12.74 0.86 4.70
C LEU A 144 11.99 0.80 6.03
N GLN A 145 12.58 0.16 7.05
CA GLN A 145 12.03 0.14 8.41
C GLN A 145 11.86 1.57 8.96
N ASP A 146 12.91 2.39 8.87
CA ASP A 146 12.90 3.77 9.37
C ASP A 146 11.92 4.64 8.57
N LEU A 147 11.82 4.44 7.25
CA LEU A 147 10.83 5.08 6.37
C LEU A 147 9.41 4.76 6.83
N LEU A 148 9.04 3.48 6.90
CA LEU A 148 7.69 3.04 7.26
C LEU A 148 7.32 3.49 8.68
N ASN A 149 8.27 3.47 9.62
CA ASN A 149 8.05 3.98 10.97
C ASN A 149 7.89 5.51 11.03
N ARG A 150 8.51 6.25 10.11
CA ARG A 150 8.35 7.71 10.03
C ARG A 150 6.99 8.07 9.43
N GLU A 151 6.66 7.47 8.29
CA GLU A 151 5.44 7.80 7.52
C GLU A 151 4.18 7.14 8.11
N GLY A 152 4.32 6.06 8.88
CA GLY A 152 3.22 5.38 9.56
C GLY A 152 2.70 6.07 10.82
N LYS A 153 3.48 6.99 11.42
CA LYS A 153 3.09 7.72 12.65
C LYS A 153 1.69 8.35 12.60
N PRO A 154 1.28 9.06 11.53
CA PRO A 154 -0.06 9.65 11.44
C PRO A 154 -1.21 8.63 11.36
N PHE A 155 -0.88 7.36 11.15
CA PHE A 155 -1.81 6.24 10.96
C PHE A 155 -1.74 5.22 12.10
N GLY A 156 -0.94 5.47 13.15
CA GLY A 156 -0.77 4.52 14.25
C GLY A 156 -0.02 3.23 13.87
N THR A 157 0.66 3.22 12.72
CA THR A 157 1.37 2.03 12.22
C THR A 157 2.88 2.15 12.39
N HIS A 158 3.52 1.01 12.61
CA HIS A 158 4.97 0.85 12.62
C HIS A 158 5.35 -0.57 12.22
N VAL A 159 6.62 -0.82 11.94
CA VAL A 159 7.16 -2.12 11.56
C VAL A 159 8.31 -2.56 12.46
N LYS A 160 8.36 -3.85 12.75
CA LYS A 160 9.49 -4.54 13.40
C LYS A 160 10.26 -5.32 12.35
N ARG A 161 11.59 -5.29 12.44
CA ARG A 161 12.50 -6.05 11.56
C ARG A 161 13.02 -7.28 12.32
N SER A 162 12.96 -8.45 11.69
CA SER A 162 13.57 -9.69 12.21
C SER A 162 15.08 -9.75 11.90
N ALA A 163 15.75 -10.81 12.39
CA ALA A 163 17.17 -11.04 12.07
C ALA A 163 17.40 -11.32 10.57
N GLU A 164 16.39 -11.87 9.88
CA GLU A 164 16.38 -12.19 8.45
C GLU A 164 15.90 -11.01 7.59
N ASN A 165 15.85 -9.79 8.15
CA ASN A 165 15.38 -8.58 7.49
C ASN A 165 13.91 -8.57 7.08
N ILE A 166 13.08 -9.50 7.59
CA ILE A 166 11.64 -9.48 7.33
C ILE A 166 11.00 -8.38 8.18
N LEU A 167 10.17 -7.54 7.56
CA LEU A 167 9.40 -6.52 8.24
C LEU A 167 8.01 -7.05 8.58
N THR A 168 7.55 -6.81 9.81
CA THR A 168 6.19 -7.16 10.25
C THR A 168 5.47 -5.91 10.71
N LEU A 169 4.29 -5.65 10.15
CA LEU A 169 3.45 -4.51 10.53
C LEU A 169 2.91 -4.67 11.95
N GLN A 170 2.82 -3.56 12.65
CA GLN A 170 2.19 -3.40 13.96
C GLN A 170 1.29 -2.17 13.88
N TRP A 171 0.07 -2.29 14.39
CA TRP A 171 -0.93 -1.21 14.41
C TRP A 171 -1.70 -1.27 15.73
N SER A 172 -2.29 -0.14 16.12
CA SER A 172 -3.05 0.05 17.36
C SER A 172 -4.34 0.78 17.11
#